data_AF-A0A7S0MYW4-F1
#
_entry.id   AF-A0A7S0MYW4-F1
#
_cell.length_a   1.000
_cell.length_b   1.000
_cell.length_c   1.000
_cell.angle_alpha   90.00
_cell.angle_beta   90.00
_cell.angle_gamma   90.00
#
_symmetry.space_group_name_H-M   'P 1'
#
loop_
_entity.id
_entity.type
_entity.pdbx_description
1 polymer ?
#
loop_
_entity_poly.entity_id
_entity_poly.type
_entity_poly.pdbx_seq_one_letter_code
_entity_poly.pdbx_strand_id
1 'polypeptide(L)'
;LLVTIGESDSVLCLFRAAGDDDTFESRLAKVQSQAQKAAYAALQALQLGEGRSIMTAIENLITSFVSVPTVDTKQTKADLTSPLPNVQDMSVENIRSELSDRHVSDKGVLEKHALVELLRNARVDPASMKISEIKAELEICKVSARGLFEKRELINELLIMRRDSKDKAKKFGPDTHCDDFSVSSAGSTCLLGGRRLPTREEVLKL
;
A
#
# COMPACT_ATOMS: atom_id res chain seq x y z
N LEU A 1 -11.40 15.59 -36.71
CA LEU A 1 -10.52 15.15 -35.60
C LEU A 1 -11.33 14.95 -34.31
N LEU A 2 -12.44 14.22 -34.39
CA LEU A 2 -12.92 13.48 -33.23
C LEU A 2 -12.03 12.23 -33.19
N VAL A 3 -10.98 12.26 -32.38
CA VAL A 3 -10.37 11.01 -31.93
C VAL A 3 -11.46 10.35 -31.10
N THR A 4 -12.04 9.27 -31.62
CA THR A 4 -12.91 8.37 -30.87
C THR A 4 -12.09 7.86 -29.69
N ILE A 5 -12.28 8.47 -28.52
CA ILE A 5 -11.73 8.01 -27.25
C ILE A 5 -12.54 6.76 -26.88
N GLY A 6 -12.21 5.63 -27.51
CA GLY A 6 -12.88 4.35 -27.31
C GLY A 6 -12.36 3.58 -26.09
N GLU A 7 -11.34 4.08 -25.40
CA GLU A 7 -10.65 3.39 -24.31
C GLU A 7 -10.27 4.35 -23.16
N SER A 8 -11.11 5.35 -22.86
CA SER A 8 -10.86 6.34 -21.80
C SER A 8 -10.81 5.73 -20.39
N ASP A 9 -11.48 4.59 -20.17
CA ASP A 9 -11.62 4.02 -18.83
C ASP A 9 -10.30 3.45 -18.30
N SER A 10 -9.43 2.97 -19.18
CA SER A 10 -8.12 2.40 -18.83
C SER A 10 -7.13 3.46 -18.37
N VAL A 11 -7.16 4.65 -18.97
CA VAL A 11 -6.25 5.75 -18.63
C VAL A 11 -6.68 6.43 -17.34
N LEU A 12 -8.00 6.59 -17.13
CA LEU A 12 -8.55 7.13 -15.88
C LEU A 12 -8.23 6.23 -14.67
N CYS A 13 -8.22 4.90 -14.84
CA CYS A 13 -7.86 3.97 -13.76
C CYS A 13 -6.40 4.11 -13.30
N LEU A 14 -5.47 4.45 -14.20
CA LEU A 14 -4.05 4.58 -13.90
C LEU A 14 -3.74 5.82 -13.04
N PHE A 15 -4.53 6.88 -13.14
CA PHE A 15 -4.36 8.10 -12.34
C PHE A 15 -5.05 8.04 -10.97
N ARG A 16 -6.12 7.26 -10.82
CA ARG A 16 -6.87 7.12 -9.55
C ARG A 16 -6.07 6.44 -8.44
N ALA A 17 -5.04 5.66 -8.78
CA ALA A 17 -4.20 4.95 -7.81
C ALA A 17 -3.19 5.85 -7.07
N ALA A 18 -3.02 7.12 -7.47
CA ALA A 18 -1.99 8.01 -6.95
C ALA A 18 -2.42 8.91 -5.77
N GLY A 19 -3.68 8.85 -5.33
CA GLY A 19 -4.06 9.22 -3.95
C GLY A 19 -4.35 10.70 -3.62
N ASP A 20 -4.28 11.64 -4.57
CA ASP A 20 -4.68 13.04 -4.33
C ASP A 20 -5.82 13.47 -5.27
N ASP A 21 -7.05 13.05 -4.95
CA ASP A 21 -8.26 13.30 -5.77
C ASP A 21 -8.50 14.81 -6.05
N ASP A 22 -8.20 15.70 -5.10
CA ASP A 22 -8.41 17.15 -5.24
C ASP A 22 -7.45 17.82 -6.24
N THR A 23 -6.24 17.28 -6.40
CA THR A 23 -5.30 17.82 -7.39
C THR A 23 -5.57 17.28 -8.79
N PHE A 24 -6.17 16.11 -8.91
CA PHE A 24 -6.50 15.53 -10.21
C PHE A 24 -7.59 16.34 -10.92
N GLU A 25 -8.72 16.62 -10.25
CA GLU A 25 -9.81 17.41 -10.82
C GLU A 25 -9.34 18.82 -11.23
N SER A 26 -8.49 19.46 -10.40
CA SER A 26 -7.91 20.76 -10.73
C SER A 26 -7.01 20.70 -11.97
N ARG A 27 -6.20 19.64 -12.12
CA ARG A 27 -5.32 19.43 -13.28
C ARG A 27 -6.12 19.08 -14.52
N LEU A 28 -7.15 18.25 -14.39
CA LEU A 28 -8.05 17.88 -15.48
C LEU A 28 -8.78 19.11 -16.02
N ALA A 29 -9.31 19.95 -15.13
CA ALA A 29 -9.97 21.21 -15.51
C ALA A 29 -9.02 22.17 -16.24
N LYS A 30 -7.75 22.27 -15.82
CA LYS A 30 -6.73 23.07 -16.52
C LYS A 30 -6.43 22.53 -17.92
N VAL A 31 -6.27 21.21 -18.05
CA VAL A 31 -6.01 20.56 -19.35
C VAL A 31 -7.19 20.76 -20.30
N GLN A 32 -8.41 20.59 -19.82
CA GLN A 32 -9.62 20.83 -20.61
C GLN A 32 -9.74 22.29 -21.05
N SER A 33 -9.49 23.24 -20.14
CA SER A 33 -9.51 24.67 -20.46
C SER A 33 -8.46 25.05 -21.51
N GLN A 34 -7.24 24.51 -21.40
CA GLN A 34 -6.17 24.75 -22.37
C GLN A 34 -6.48 24.13 -23.75
N ALA A 35 -7.05 22.92 -23.77
CA ALA A 35 -7.47 22.27 -25.00
C ALA A 35 -8.59 23.05 -25.71
N GLN A 36 -9.58 23.56 -24.98
CA GLN A 36 -10.64 24.41 -25.52
C GLN A 36 -10.09 25.71 -26.12
N LYS A 37 -9.16 26.37 -25.41
CA LYS A 37 -8.52 27.61 -25.89
C LYS A 37 -7.75 27.38 -27.20
N ALA A 38 -7.02 26.26 -27.29
CA ALA A 38 -6.28 25.91 -28.50
C ALA A 38 -7.20 25.56 -29.68
N ALA A 39 -8.29 24.82 -29.43
CA ALA A 39 -9.26 24.49 -30.46
C ALA A 39 -9.93 25.75 -31.04
N TYR A 40 -10.27 26.72 -30.19
CA TYR A 40 -10.86 27.98 -30.63
C TYR A 40 -9.87 28.83 -31.45
N ALA A 41 -8.60 28.89 -31.04
CA ALA A 41 -7.55 29.56 -31.80
C ALA A 41 -7.34 28.93 -33.20
N ALA A 42 -7.39 27.60 -33.30
CA ALA A 42 -7.27 26.89 -34.58
C ALA A 42 -8.46 27.20 -35.53
N LEU A 43 -9.68 27.29 -34.99
CA LEU A 43 -10.86 27.68 -35.77
C LEU A 43 -10.79 29.12 -36.30
N GLN A 44 -10.26 30.06 -35.50
CA GLN A 44 -10.03 31.43 -35.97
C GLN A 44 -8.98 31.49 -37.08
N ALA A 45 -7.87 30.74 -36.95
CA ALA A 45 -6.83 30.67 -37.98
C ALA A 45 -7.35 30.10 -39.31
N LEU A 46 -8.26 29.13 -39.25
CA LEU A 46 -8.95 28.58 -40.41
C LEU A 46 -9.80 29.61 -41.15
N GLN A 47 -10.49 30.50 -40.42
CA GLN A 47 -11.32 31.55 -41.02
C GLN A 47 -10.50 32.61 -41.77
N LEU A 48 -9.23 32.80 -41.40
CA LEU A 48 -8.32 33.76 -42.02
C LEU A 48 -7.59 33.21 -43.27
N GLY A 49 -7.83 31.95 -43.65
CA GLY A 49 -7.29 31.36 -44.89
C GLY A 49 -5.80 31.01 -44.86
N GLU A 50 -5.17 31.06 -43.69
CA GLU A 50 -3.74 30.76 -43.53
C GLU A 50 -3.53 29.26 -43.32
N GLY A 51 -3.58 28.47 -44.40
CA GLY A 51 -3.42 27.01 -44.34
C GLY A 51 -2.09 26.51 -43.73
N ARG A 52 -1.05 27.36 -43.64
CA ARG A 52 0.21 27.05 -42.96
C ARG A 52 0.14 27.19 -41.43
N SER A 53 -0.87 27.88 -40.89
CA SER A 53 -1.01 28.15 -39.46
C SER A 53 -1.52 26.94 -38.66
N ILE A 54 -2.25 26.03 -39.30
CA ILE A 54 -2.89 24.88 -38.63
C ILE A 54 -1.86 23.83 -38.20
N MET A 55 -0.87 23.52 -39.03
CA MET A 55 0.22 22.59 -38.67
C MET A 55 1.01 23.13 -37.48
N THR A 56 1.34 24.43 -37.48
CA THR A 56 2.03 25.08 -36.36
C THR A 56 1.19 25.07 -35.08
N ALA A 57 -0.14 25.26 -35.18
CA ALA A 57 -1.03 25.16 -34.03
C ALA A 57 -1.11 23.73 -33.46
N ILE A 58 -1.09 22.71 -34.33
CA ILE A 58 -1.04 21.29 -33.92
C ILE A 58 0.32 20.96 -33.29
N GLU A 59 1.43 21.40 -33.87
CA GLU A 59 2.77 21.20 -33.32
C GLU A 59 2.93 21.87 -31.95
N ASN A 60 2.42 23.08 -31.77
CA ASN A 60 2.38 23.80 -30.49
C ASN A 60 1.50 23.09 -29.45
N LEU A 61 0.37 22.51 -29.87
CA LEU A 61 -0.48 21.71 -28.98
C LEU A 61 0.26 20.45 -28.52
N ILE A 62 0.87 19.71 -29.45
CA ILE A 62 1.63 18.49 -29.16
C ILE A 62 2.83 18.81 -28.25
N THR A 63 3.60 19.85 -28.55
CA THR A 63 4.74 20.25 -27.69
C THR A 63 4.30 20.76 -26.32
N SER A 64 3.12 21.38 -26.20
CA SER A 64 2.58 21.75 -24.87
C SER A 64 2.14 20.55 -24.02
N PHE A 65 1.70 19.44 -24.65
CA PHE A 65 1.35 18.20 -23.96
C PHE A 65 2.55 17.32 -23.65
N VAL A 66 3.57 17.31 -24.53
CA VAL A 66 4.83 16.57 -24.34
C VAL A 66 5.79 17.31 -23.40
N SER A 67 5.64 18.63 -23.26
CA SER A 67 6.07 19.35 -22.05
C SER A 67 5.12 19.00 -20.89
N VAL A 68 5.02 17.70 -20.60
CA VAL A 68 4.76 17.23 -19.25
C VAL A 68 5.62 18.13 -18.38
N PRO A 69 5.05 18.87 -17.40
CA PRO A 69 5.90 19.45 -16.38
C PRO A 69 6.63 18.25 -15.84
N THR A 70 7.88 18.05 -16.29
CA THR A 70 8.90 17.41 -15.50
C THR A 70 8.74 18.20 -14.24
N VAL A 71 8.04 17.59 -13.27
CA VAL A 71 8.04 18.07 -11.92
C VAL A 71 9.54 18.21 -11.73
N ASP A 72 10.02 19.45 -11.65
CA ASP A 72 11.31 19.75 -11.10
C ASP A 72 11.15 19.38 -9.63
N THR A 73 10.97 18.08 -9.39
CA THR A 73 11.68 17.37 -8.37
C THR A 73 13.16 17.56 -8.70
N LYS A 74 13.63 18.78 -8.47
CA LYS A 74 14.47 19.03 -7.30
C LYS A 74 13.82 18.37 -6.07
N GLN A 75 13.64 17.04 -6.10
CA GLN A 75 14.17 16.20 -5.08
C GLN A 75 15.64 16.60 -5.08
N THR A 76 15.92 17.63 -4.31
CA THR A 76 17.00 17.53 -3.36
C THR A 76 17.09 16.07 -3.00
N LYS A 77 18.07 15.40 -3.59
CA LYS A 77 18.77 14.26 -3.01
C LYS A 77 19.45 14.76 -1.73
N ALA A 78 18.72 15.52 -0.90
CA ALA A 78 19.02 15.82 0.46
C ALA A 78 18.43 14.64 1.20
N ASP A 79 19.33 13.75 1.62
CA ASP A 79 19.18 13.05 2.87
C ASP A 79 17.80 12.38 3.11
N LEU A 80 17.47 11.43 2.23
CA LEU A 80 16.71 10.23 2.67
C LEU A 80 17.51 9.39 3.71
N THR A 81 18.67 9.88 4.13
CA THR A 81 19.49 9.39 5.24
C THR A 81 19.63 10.42 6.36
N SER A 82 18.70 11.39 6.46
CA SER A 82 18.53 12.07 7.74
C SER A 82 18.26 10.97 8.78
N PRO A 83 19.12 10.83 9.82
CA PRO A 83 18.99 9.75 10.77
C PRO A 83 17.59 9.81 11.35
N LEU A 84 16.79 8.77 11.09
CA LEU A 84 15.43 8.66 11.58
C LEU A 84 15.46 9.03 13.07
N PRO A 85 14.59 9.95 13.53
CA PRO A 85 14.57 10.34 14.93
C PRO A 85 14.45 9.07 15.76
N ASN A 86 15.35 8.95 16.75
CA ASN A 86 15.38 7.82 17.65
C ASN A 86 13.99 7.66 18.27
N VAL A 87 13.38 6.49 18.04
CA VAL A 87 11.98 6.22 18.42
C VAL A 87 11.78 6.39 19.94
N GLN A 88 12.83 6.18 20.73
CA GLN A 88 12.78 6.31 22.19
C GLN A 88 12.49 7.75 22.66
N ASP A 89 12.95 8.74 21.89
CA ASP A 89 12.86 10.16 22.25
C ASP A 89 11.53 10.78 21.81
N MET A 90 10.70 10.05 21.07
CA MET A 90 9.41 10.55 20.60
C MET A 90 8.37 10.58 21.72
N SER A 91 7.47 11.57 21.67
CA SER A 91 6.28 11.63 22.52
C SER A 91 5.29 10.52 22.15
N VAL A 92 4.42 10.16 23.08
CA VAL A 92 3.41 9.11 22.87
C VAL A 92 2.45 9.51 21.74
N GLU A 93 2.10 10.79 21.65
CA GLU A 93 1.24 11.36 20.62
C GLU A 93 1.88 11.23 19.22
N ASN A 94 3.17 11.53 19.11
CA ASN A 94 3.90 11.40 17.84
C ASN A 94 4.02 9.94 17.42
N ILE A 95 4.26 9.02 18.36
CA ILE A 95 4.28 7.57 18.08
C ILE A 95 2.92 7.12 17.56
N ARG A 96 1.82 7.50 18.22
CA ARG A 96 0.46 7.15 17.79
C ARG A 96 0.12 7.76 16.42
N SER A 97 0.53 9.01 16.17
CA SER A 97 0.37 9.63 14.85
C SER A 97 1.11 8.85 13.77
N GLU A 98 2.37 8.51 13.99
CA GLU A 98 3.15 7.77 12.99
C GLU A 98 2.63 6.33 12.80
N LEU A 99 2.15 5.68 13.86
CA LEU A 99 1.48 4.39 13.76
C LEU A 99 0.19 4.48 12.94
N SER A 100 -0.59 5.55 13.12
CA SER A 100 -1.78 5.84 12.32
C SER A 100 -1.44 6.08 10.85
N ASP A 101 -0.38 6.86 10.58
CA ASP A 101 0.12 7.12 9.22
C ASP A 101 0.59 5.83 8.54
N ARG A 102 1.18 4.91 9.31
CA ARG A 102 1.61 3.57 8.87
C ARG A 102 0.51 2.51 8.91
N HIS A 103 -0.71 2.90 9.28
CA HIS A 103 -1.88 2.03 9.34
C HIS A 103 -1.77 0.85 10.31
N VAL A 104 -1.05 1.02 11.43
CA VAL A 104 -0.95 0.00 12.47
C VAL A 104 -1.84 0.39 13.64
N SER A 105 -2.74 -0.53 14.05
CA SER A 105 -3.66 -0.28 15.16
C SER A 105 -2.93 -0.33 16.50
N ASP A 106 -3.11 0.71 17.30
CA ASP A 106 -2.59 0.88 18.66
C ASP A 106 -3.66 0.59 19.75
N LYS A 107 -4.83 0.08 19.36
CA LYS A 107 -5.94 -0.20 20.27
C LYS A 107 -5.54 -1.21 21.32
N GLY A 108 -5.74 -0.86 22.59
CA GLY A 108 -5.40 -1.71 23.74
C GLY A 108 -3.94 -1.62 24.19
N VAL A 109 -3.09 -0.86 23.49
CA VAL A 109 -1.70 -0.64 23.91
C VAL A 109 -1.61 0.64 24.75
N LEU A 110 -1.42 0.47 26.06
CA LEU A 110 -1.33 1.57 27.03
C LEU A 110 0.11 1.94 27.38
N GLU A 111 1.05 0.99 27.26
CA GLU A 111 2.44 1.20 27.65
C GLU A 111 3.25 1.82 26.50
N LYS A 112 4.02 2.87 26.81
CA LYS A 112 4.90 3.54 25.83
C LYS A 112 5.89 2.56 25.20
N HIS A 113 6.46 1.65 25.99
CA HIS A 113 7.43 0.66 25.49
C HIS A 113 6.84 -0.23 24.39
N ALA A 114 5.62 -0.75 24.62
CA ALA A 114 4.93 -1.57 23.63
C ALA A 114 4.62 -0.80 22.34
N LEU A 115 4.24 0.48 22.44
CA LEU A 115 4.06 1.34 21.26
C LEU A 115 5.37 1.57 20.49
N VAL A 116 6.49 1.75 21.20
CA VAL A 116 7.82 1.93 20.61
C VAL A 116 8.25 0.67 19.84
N GLU A 117 8.05 -0.52 20.40
CA GLU A 117 8.34 -1.78 19.70
C GLU A 117 7.47 -1.96 18.45
N LEU A 118 6.18 -1.66 18.58
CA LEU A 118 5.22 -1.77 17.49
C LEU A 118 5.56 -0.80 16.34
N LEU A 119 5.96 0.44 16.65
CA LEU A 119 6.42 1.40 15.64
C LEU A 119 7.77 1.00 15.03
N ARG A 120 8.69 0.47 15.84
CA ARG A 120 9.97 -0.03 15.34
C ARG A 120 9.76 -1.14 14.32
N ASN A 121 8.85 -2.07 14.60
CA ASN A 121 8.50 -3.14 13.67
C ASN A 121 7.82 -2.57 12.41
N ALA A 122 6.95 -1.57 12.55
CA ALA A 122 6.30 -0.91 11.42
C ALA A 122 7.25 -0.07 10.54
N ARG A 123 8.39 0.38 11.09
CA ARG A 123 9.44 1.10 10.36
C ARG A 123 10.33 0.17 9.53
N VAL A 124 10.36 -1.12 9.82
CA VAL A 124 11.19 -2.07 9.05
C VAL A 124 10.58 -2.25 7.66
N ASP A 125 11.37 -1.92 6.64
CA ASP A 125 11.02 -2.18 5.25
C ASP A 125 10.98 -3.72 5.04
N PRO A 126 9.84 -4.28 4.57
CA PRO A 126 9.74 -5.70 4.26
C PRO A 126 10.83 -6.21 3.31
N ALA A 127 11.36 -5.35 2.43
CA ALA A 127 12.44 -5.71 1.54
C ALA A 127 13.76 -6.01 2.28
N SER A 128 13.97 -5.36 3.43
CA SER A 128 15.15 -5.54 4.28
C SER A 128 15.06 -6.76 5.21
N MET A 129 13.85 -7.30 5.43
CA MET A 129 13.61 -8.45 6.31
C MET A 129 14.13 -9.77 5.72
N LYS A 130 14.46 -10.72 6.60
CA LYS A 130 14.75 -12.10 6.18
C LYS A 130 13.47 -12.82 5.81
N ILE A 131 13.55 -13.80 4.91
CA ILE A 131 12.39 -14.58 4.45
C ILE A 131 11.66 -15.27 5.62
N SER A 132 12.41 -15.75 6.63
CA SER A 132 11.84 -16.34 7.84
C SER A 132 11.01 -15.36 8.65
N GLU A 133 11.45 -14.11 8.75
CA GLU A 133 10.75 -13.04 9.49
C GLU A 133 9.47 -12.63 8.75
N ILE A 134 9.54 -12.49 7.41
CA ILE A 134 8.36 -12.17 6.59
C ILE A 134 7.30 -13.27 6.72
N LYS A 135 7.71 -14.55 6.72
CA LYS A 135 6.78 -15.68 6.91
C LYS A 135 6.15 -15.69 8.30
N ALA A 136 6.93 -15.39 9.33
CA ALA A 136 6.40 -15.28 10.70
C ALA A 136 5.38 -14.13 10.82
N GLU A 137 5.64 -12.99 10.18
CA GLU A 137 4.69 -11.87 10.17
C GLU A 137 3.39 -12.23 9.43
N LEU A 138 3.49 -12.87 8.25
CA LEU A 138 2.31 -13.39 7.53
C LEU A 138 1.50 -14.39 8.37
N GLU A 139 2.17 -15.27 9.12
CA GLU A 139 1.52 -16.24 10.01
C GLU A 139 0.78 -15.57 11.18
N ILE A 140 1.38 -14.54 11.80
CA ILE A 140 0.72 -13.70 12.80
C ILE A 140 -0.53 -13.04 12.22
N CYS A 141 -0.44 -12.58 10.96
CA CYS A 141 -1.56 -12.01 10.20
C CYS A 141 -2.57 -13.07 9.72
N LYS A 142 -2.38 -14.35 10.03
CA LYS A 142 -3.21 -15.49 9.59
C LYS A 142 -3.28 -15.65 8.07
N VAL A 143 -2.23 -15.22 7.35
CA VAL A 143 -2.09 -15.42 5.90
C VAL A 143 -1.18 -16.60 5.64
N SER A 144 -1.71 -17.55 4.87
CA SER A 144 -0.94 -18.74 4.48
C SER A 144 0.14 -18.37 3.47
N ALA A 145 1.40 -18.62 3.82
CA ALA A 145 2.53 -18.48 2.90
C ALA A 145 2.68 -19.64 1.89
N ARG A 146 1.70 -20.57 1.82
CA ARG A 146 1.73 -21.68 0.85
C ARG A 146 1.57 -21.15 -0.58
N GLY A 147 2.47 -21.56 -1.46
CA GLY A 147 2.45 -21.15 -2.87
C GLY A 147 3.25 -19.88 -3.18
N LEU A 148 3.78 -19.20 -2.16
CA LEU A 148 4.68 -18.05 -2.30
C LEU A 148 6.12 -18.55 -2.20
N PHE A 149 6.81 -18.65 -3.34
CA PHE A 149 8.16 -19.21 -3.43
C PHE A 149 9.21 -18.11 -3.53
N GLU A 150 8.86 -16.97 -4.12
CA GLU A 150 9.78 -15.86 -4.28
C GLU A 150 9.69 -14.84 -3.13
N LYS A 151 10.82 -14.23 -2.77
CA LYS A 151 10.84 -13.16 -1.75
C LYS A 151 9.90 -12.01 -2.12
N ARG A 152 9.82 -11.69 -3.42
CA ARG A 152 8.99 -10.60 -3.94
C ARG A 152 7.50 -10.88 -3.72
N GLU A 153 7.06 -12.12 -3.91
CA GLU A 153 5.68 -12.53 -3.66
C GLU A 153 5.30 -12.37 -2.19
N LEU A 154 6.18 -12.84 -1.28
CA LEU A 154 5.98 -12.69 0.16
C LEU A 154 5.89 -11.22 0.59
N ILE A 155 6.74 -10.36 0.03
CA ILE A 155 6.72 -8.91 0.29
C ILE A 155 5.42 -8.29 -0.21
N ASN A 156 5.00 -8.61 -1.44
CA ASN A 156 3.78 -8.07 -2.01
C ASN A 156 2.55 -8.48 -1.19
N GLU A 157 2.47 -9.74 -0.77
CA GLU A 157 1.38 -10.23 0.06
C GLU A 157 1.33 -9.52 1.42
N LEU A 158 2.49 -9.33 2.05
CA LEU A 158 2.59 -8.58 3.31
C LEU A 158 2.14 -7.13 3.14
N LEU A 159 2.51 -6.48 2.03
CA LEU A 159 2.08 -5.10 1.72
C LEU A 159 0.58 -5.00 1.46
N ILE A 160 -0.01 -5.97 0.77
CA ILE A 160 -1.48 -6.05 0.56
C ILE A 160 -2.16 -6.17 1.92
N MET A 161 -1.69 -7.07 2.78
CA MET A 161 -2.25 -7.23 4.13
C MET A 161 -2.15 -5.98 5.00
N ARG A 162 -1.00 -5.29 4.97
CA ARG A 162 -0.82 -4.01 5.68
C ARG A 162 -1.79 -2.94 5.16
N ARG A 163 -2.17 -2.97 3.87
CA ARG A 163 -3.21 -2.08 3.32
C ARG A 163 -4.62 -2.53 3.72
N ASP A 164 -4.97 -3.79 3.56
CA ASP A 164 -6.32 -4.32 3.82
C ASP A 164 -6.73 -4.26 5.30
N SER A 165 -5.74 -4.25 6.20
CA SER A 165 -5.96 -4.03 7.63
C SER A 165 -6.64 -2.68 7.93
N LYS A 166 -6.56 -1.71 7.01
CA LYS A 166 -7.25 -0.40 7.07
C LYS A 166 -8.78 -0.53 7.00
N ASP A 167 -9.27 -1.41 6.14
CA ASP A 167 -10.69 -1.46 5.80
C ASP A 167 -11.50 -2.28 6.80
N LYS A 168 -10.87 -3.29 7.41
CA LYS A 168 -11.51 -4.11 8.44
C LYS A 168 -11.68 -3.38 9.77
N ALA A 169 -10.81 -2.42 10.08
CA ALA A 169 -10.92 -1.59 11.28
C ALA A 169 -12.13 -0.64 11.28
N LYS A 170 -12.68 -0.31 10.09
CA LYS A 170 -13.79 0.64 9.94
C LYS A 170 -15.17 -0.03 9.83
N LYS A 171 -15.23 -1.33 9.52
CA LYS A 171 -16.51 -2.06 9.31
C LYS A 171 -16.92 -3.00 10.44
N PHE A 172 -16.04 -3.31 11.39
CA PHE A 172 -16.45 -3.99 12.62
C PHE A 172 -16.95 -2.94 13.64
N GLY A 173 -18.24 -2.58 13.49
CA GLY A 173 -19.00 -2.10 14.63
C GLY A 173 -19.01 -3.17 15.74
N PRO A 174 -19.14 -2.77 17.01
CA PRO A 174 -19.08 -3.67 18.17
C PRO A 174 -20.36 -4.52 18.32
N ASP A 175 -20.84 -5.12 17.23
CA ASP A 175 -21.99 -6.01 17.24
C ASP A 175 -21.54 -7.39 16.78
N THR A 176 -20.61 -7.98 17.54
CA THR A 176 -20.49 -9.43 17.59
C THR A 176 -20.66 -9.84 19.04
N HIS A 177 -21.94 -10.03 19.37
CA HIS A 177 -22.42 -11.07 20.25
C HIS A 177 -21.40 -12.21 20.29
N CYS A 178 -20.76 -12.37 21.44
CA CYS A 178 -20.11 -13.60 21.81
C CYS A 178 -21.21 -14.66 21.90
N ASP A 179 -21.56 -15.27 20.77
CA ASP A 179 -22.19 -16.58 20.81
C ASP A 179 -21.18 -17.51 21.47
N ASP A 180 -21.43 -17.74 22.75
CA ASP A 180 -21.21 -18.98 23.48
C ASP A 180 -20.72 -20.11 22.55
N PHE A 181 -19.39 -20.19 22.37
CA PHE A 181 -18.76 -21.50 22.28
C PHE A 181 -18.86 -22.11 23.67
N SER A 182 -20.07 -22.56 24.00
CA SER A 182 -20.29 -23.63 24.94
C SER A 182 -19.39 -24.77 24.50
N VAL A 183 -18.25 -24.86 25.18
CA VAL A 183 -17.42 -26.06 25.24
C VAL A 183 -18.31 -27.16 25.78
N SER A 184 -18.96 -27.88 24.86
CA SER A 184 -19.51 -29.19 25.16
C SER A 184 -18.33 -30.11 25.41
N SER A 185 -17.92 -30.11 26.67
CA SER A 185 -17.20 -31.17 27.36
C SER A 185 -18.00 -32.46 27.23
N ALA A 186 -18.00 -33.07 26.05
CA ALA A 186 -18.33 -34.47 25.89
C ALA A 186 -17.00 -35.23 25.86
N GLY A 187 -16.73 -35.94 26.95
CA GLY A 187 -15.54 -36.74 27.13
C GLY A 187 -15.30 -37.69 25.97
N SER A 188 -14.14 -37.56 25.34
CA SER A 188 -13.55 -38.63 24.54
C SER A 188 -12.22 -38.99 25.18
N THR A 189 -12.27 -40.00 26.04
CA THR A 189 -11.11 -40.72 26.54
C THR A 189 -10.41 -41.41 25.36
N CYS A 190 -9.46 -40.72 24.75
CA CYS A 190 -8.47 -41.36 23.90
C CYS A 190 -7.42 -42.02 24.81
N LEU A 191 -7.52 -43.34 24.93
CA LEU A 191 -6.58 -44.21 25.62
C LEU A 191 -5.13 -43.86 25.24
N LEU A 192 -4.37 -43.47 26.27
CA LEU A 192 -2.92 -43.40 26.29
C LEU A 192 -2.32 -44.79 25.99
N GLY A 193 -2.10 -45.09 24.72
CA GLY A 193 -1.19 -46.14 24.27
C GLY A 193 0.25 -45.66 24.39
N GLY A 194 0.76 -45.55 25.62
CA GLY A 194 2.14 -45.18 25.92
C GLY A 194 3.13 -46.23 25.41
N ARG A 195 3.63 -46.08 24.19
CA ARG A 195 4.86 -46.77 23.77
C ARG A 195 6.05 -46.01 24.31
N ARG A 196 6.59 -46.52 25.41
CA ARG A 196 7.86 -46.11 26.01
C ARG A 196 8.96 -46.31 24.97
N LEU A 197 9.57 -45.22 24.52
CA LEU A 197 10.76 -45.27 23.67
C LEU A 197 11.90 -45.93 24.46
N PRO A 198 12.61 -46.93 23.90
CA PRO A 198 13.73 -47.57 24.58
C PRO A 198 14.85 -46.55 24.77
N THR A 199 15.46 -46.59 25.95
CA THR A 199 16.59 -45.71 26.27
C THR A 199 17.85 -46.23 25.58
N ARG A 200 18.81 -45.33 25.27
CA ARG A 200 20.03 -45.64 24.50
C ARG A 200 20.88 -46.78 25.11
N GLU A 201 20.72 -47.07 26.40
CA GLU A 201 21.42 -48.17 27.07
C GLU A 201 20.84 -49.56 26.77
N GLU A 202 19.56 -49.66 26.39
CA GLU A 202 18.90 -50.94 26.10
C GLU A 202 19.25 -51.50 24.71
N VAL A 203 19.77 -50.67 23.80
CA VAL A 203 20.12 -51.07 22.42
C VAL A 203 21.49 -51.79 22.35
N LEU A 204 22.34 -51.67 23.37
CA LEU A 204 23.71 -52.24 23.36
C LEU A 204 23.83 -53.64 23.99
N LYS A 205 22.70 -54.28 24.36
CA LYS A 205 22.68 -55.64 24.94
C LYS A 205 22.10 -56.72 24.01
N LEU A 206 21.92 -56.40 22.73
CA LEU A 206 21.62 -57.35 21.65
C LEU A 206 22.84 -57.47 20.74
#